data_AF-A0A832RQ30-F1
#
_entry.id   AF-A0A832RQ30-F1
#
_cell.length_a   1.000
_cell.length_b   1.000
_cell.length_c   1.000
_cell.angle_alpha   90.00
_cell.angle_beta   90.00
_cell.angle_gamma   90.00
#
_symmetry.space_group_name_H-M   'P 1'
#
loop_
_entity.id
_entity.type
_entity.pdbx_description
1 polymer ?
#
loop_
_entity_poly.entity_id
_entity_poly.type
_entity_poly.pdbx_seq_one_letter_code
_entity_poly.pdbx_strand_id
1 'polypeptide(L)'
;AKIIPNAKPKPVPQIEVQAAGPVVAAVFDGPKPGPIDPDYKTKMVSTSSYTVASNKYVIKTWGRAGSDNKNMGVWGEFVSVDYDICVADGACIEACPVSVYEWFDTPGNVASEKKPLMARELDCIFCLACQGVCPPQAIKIFQRKT
;
A
#
# COMPACT_ATOMS: atom_id res chain seq x y z
N ALA A 1 6.58 34.45 -33.71
CA ALA A 1 6.70 34.33 -32.24
C ALA A 1 5.44 33.64 -31.71
N LYS A 2 5.56 32.42 -31.18
CA LYS A 2 4.43 31.70 -30.55
C LYS A 2 4.52 31.92 -29.04
N ILE A 3 3.55 32.61 -28.46
CA ILE A 3 3.37 32.75 -27.01
C ILE A 3 1.88 32.52 -26.75
N ILE A 4 1.54 31.41 -26.09
CA ILE A 4 0.25 31.20 -25.43
C ILE A 4 0.60 30.77 -24.01
N PRO A 5 0.35 31.59 -22.98
CA PRO A 5 0.59 31.21 -21.60
C PRO A 5 -0.70 30.77 -20.88
N ASN A 6 -0.52 29.75 -20.04
CA ASN A 6 -1.27 29.48 -18.81
C ASN A 6 -2.67 28.86 -18.91
N ALA A 7 -2.68 27.52 -18.96
CA ALA A 7 -3.77 26.71 -18.45
C ALA A 7 -3.83 26.83 -16.90
N LYS A 8 -5.03 27.11 -16.39
CA LYS A 8 -5.33 27.32 -14.97
C LYS A 8 -5.26 25.97 -14.21
N PRO A 9 -4.69 25.94 -12.98
CA PRO A 9 -4.76 24.76 -12.13
C PRO A 9 -6.20 24.51 -11.66
N LYS A 10 -6.65 23.25 -11.77
CA LYS A 10 -7.96 22.80 -11.26
C LYS A 10 -7.85 22.54 -9.75
N PRO A 11 -8.84 22.96 -8.94
CA PRO A 11 -8.81 22.76 -7.50
C PRO A 11 -9.04 21.29 -7.13
N VAL A 12 -8.20 20.76 -6.24
CA VAL A 12 -8.39 19.46 -5.59
C VAL A 12 -9.37 19.65 -4.42
N PRO A 13 -10.46 18.87 -4.31
CA PRO A 13 -11.42 19.00 -3.23
C PRO A 13 -10.83 18.55 -1.88
N GLN A 14 -11.03 19.39 -0.86
CA GLN A 14 -10.71 19.14 0.55
C GLN A 14 -11.77 18.21 1.16
N ILE A 15 -11.37 17.12 1.83
CA ILE A 15 -12.28 16.31 2.67
C ILE A 15 -11.58 15.96 3.99
N GLU A 16 -12.34 16.11 5.06
CA GLU A 16 -11.99 16.26 6.48
C GLU A 16 -11.19 15.11 7.12
N VAL A 17 -10.30 15.53 8.02
CA VAL A 17 -9.47 14.71 8.91
C VAL A 17 -10.25 14.40 10.18
N GLN A 18 -10.38 13.13 10.56
CA GLN A 18 -10.85 12.73 11.89
C GLN A 18 -9.70 12.14 12.72
N ALA A 19 -9.74 12.46 14.01
CA ALA A 19 -8.61 12.59 14.92
C ALA A 19 -8.07 11.28 15.53
N ALA A 20 -6.87 11.43 16.09
CA ALA A 20 -5.94 10.45 16.62
C ALA A 20 -6.45 9.52 17.75
N GLY A 21 -5.94 8.28 17.73
CA GLY A 21 -5.70 7.37 18.85
C GLY A 21 -4.26 6.81 18.76
N PRO A 22 -3.67 6.24 19.83
CA PRO A 22 -2.22 6.18 20.01
C PRO A 22 -1.58 5.02 19.26
N VAL A 23 -1.29 5.23 17.98
CA VAL A 23 -0.07 4.70 17.37
C VAL A 23 0.67 5.89 16.79
N VAL A 24 1.75 6.28 17.44
CA VAL A 24 2.69 7.23 16.83
C VAL A 24 3.17 6.59 15.54
N ALA A 25 2.67 7.07 14.39
CA ALA A 25 3.30 6.82 13.11
C ALA A 25 4.73 7.33 13.25
N ALA A 26 5.67 6.41 13.48
CA ALA A 26 7.08 6.75 13.53
C ALA A 26 7.42 7.32 12.15
N VAL A 27 7.87 8.57 12.12
CA VAL A 27 8.34 9.21 10.89
C VAL A 27 9.71 8.58 10.60
N PHE A 28 9.79 7.75 9.58
CA PHE A 28 11.04 7.11 9.17
C PHE A 28 11.68 7.96 8.06
N ASP A 29 12.96 8.32 8.22
CA ASP A 29 13.77 9.02 7.21
C ASP A 29 14.22 8.09 6.05
N GLY A 30 13.58 6.93 5.90
CA GLY A 30 13.87 5.88 4.93
C GLY A 30 12.88 4.71 5.06
N PRO A 31 13.11 3.58 4.36
CA PRO A 31 12.25 2.41 4.48
C PRO A 31 12.17 1.94 5.94
N LYS A 32 10.95 1.72 6.42
CA LYS A 32 10.73 1.07 7.71
C LYS A 32 11.39 -0.32 7.70
N PRO A 33 12.12 -0.72 8.76
CA PRO A 33 12.67 -2.06 8.84
C PRO A 33 11.60 -3.14 8.80
N GLY A 34 11.87 -4.20 8.04
CA GLY A 34 11.06 -5.42 8.04
C GLY A 34 11.33 -6.34 9.24
N PRO A 35 10.54 -7.41 9.44
CA PRO A 35 9.38 -7.82 8.63
C PRO A 35 8.10 -7.04 8.97
N ILE A 36 7.05 -7.21 8.15
CA ILE A 36 5.69 -6.78 8.49
C ILE A 36 5.23 -7.39 9.83
N ASP A 37 4.59 -6.59 10.68
CA ASP A 37 3.99 -7.06 11.94
C ASP A 37 2.79 -7.97 11.63
N PRO A 38 2.81 -9.27 11.97
CA PRO A 38 1.69 -10.18 11.68
C PRO A 38 0.39 -9.81 12.39
N ASP A 39 0.46 -9.02 13.46
CA ASP A 39 -0.68 -8.60 14.27
C ASP A 39 -1.10 -7.15 13.96
N TYR A 40 -0.65 -6.56 12.85
CA TYR A 40 -0.95 -5.16 12.52
C TYR A 40 -2.46 -4.85 12.52
N LYS A 41 -3.32 -5.82 12.20
CA LYS A 41 -4.79 -5.65 12.17
C LYS A 41 -5.38 -5.32 13.56
N THR A 42 -4.71 -5.72 14.64
CA THR A 42 -5.15 -5.42 16.02
C THR A 42 -4.41 -4.22 16.61
N LYS A 43 -3.21 -3.93 16.10
CA LYS A 43 -2.35 -2.85 16.61
C LYS A 43 -2.51 -1.53 15.86
N MET A 44 -2.95 -1.54 14.60
CA MET A 44 -3.10 -0.36 13.76
C MET A 44 -4.56 0.00 13.55
N VAL A 45 -4.83 1.30 13.48
CA VAL A 45 -6.16 1.83 13.16
C VAL A 45 -6.46 1.59 11.69
N SER A 46 -7.64 1.04 11.38
CA SER A 46 -8.15 0.94 10.01
C SER A 46 -8.33 2.35 9.43
N THR A 47 -7.87 2.55 8.21
CA THR A 47 -7.94 3.83 7.50
C THR A 47 -8.83 3.72 6.26
N SER A 48 -9.01 4.84 5.55
CA SER A 48 -9.84 4.89 4.35
C SER A 48 -9.39 3.87 3.31
N SER A 49 -10.31 3.02 2.87
CA SER A 49 -10.03 2.00 1.86
C SER A 49 -9.73 2.63 0.49
N TYR A 50 -9.01 1.90 -0.35
CA TYR A 50 -8.69 2.30 -1.71
C TYR A 50 -9.50 1.49 -2.71
N THR A 51 -10.16 2.17 -3.65
CA THR A 51 -10.88 1.50 -4.75
C THR A 51 -9.98 1.41 -5.98
N VAL A 52 -9.67 0.19 -6.38
CA VAL A 52 -8.86 -0.10 -7.56
C VAL A 52 -9.58 0.41 -8.81
N ALA A 53 -8.89 1.23 -9.61
CA ALA A 53 -9.49 1.87 -10.77
C ALA A 53 -9.93 0.87 -11.84
N SER A 54 -9.12 -0.18 -12.06
CA SER A 54 -9.23 -1.17 -13.13
C SER A 54 -10.40 -2.15 -12.93
N ASN A 55 -10.65 -2.60 -11.69
CA ASN A 55 -11.62 -3.67 -11.41
C ASN A 55 -12.60 -3.36 -10.27
N LYS A 56 -12.54 -2.16 -9.68
CA LYS A 56 -13.38 -1.70 -8.56
C LYS A 56 -13.25 -2.50 -7.27
N TYR A 57 -12.25 -3.36 -7.17
CA TYR A 57 -11.93 -4.04 -5.91
C TYR A 57 -11.58 -3.01 -4.83
N VAL A 58 -12.03 -3.26 -3.59
CA VAL A 58 -11.82 -2.36 -2.46
C VAL A 58 -10.75 -2.94 -1.55
N ILE A 59 -9.59 -2.30 -1.53
CA ILE A 59 -8.44 -2.66 -0.70
C ILE A 59 -8.56 -1.96 0.64
N LYS A 60 -8.61 -2.74 1.72
CA LYS A 60 -8.55 -2.19 3.08
C LYS A 60 -7.15 -1.66 3.38
N THR A 61 -7.07 -0.61 4.19
CA THR A 61 -5.80 0.01 4.60
C THR A 61 -5.75 0.19 6.11
N TRP A 62 -4.55 0.20 6.68
CA TRP A 62 -4.30 0.40 8.11
C TRP A 62 -3.11 1.33 8.31
N GLY A 63 -3.25 2.29 9.22
CA GLY A 63 -2.15 3.18 9.63
C GLY A 63 -1.73 4.21 8.58
N ARG A 64 -2.46 4.37 7.45
CA ARG A 64 -2.18 5.45 6.49
C ARG A 64 -2.39 6.81 7.15
N ALA A 65 -1.37 7.67 7.10
CA ALA A 65 -1.41 8.98 7.71
C ALA A 65 -1.19 10.08 6.65
N GLY A 66 -2.07 11.08 6.66
CA GLY A 66 -2.03 12.18 5.70
C GLY A 66 -2.57 11.83 4.31
N SER A 67 -2.48 12.81 3.41
CA SER A 67 -2.89 12.66 2.01
C SER A 67 -1.71 12.38 1.08
N ASP A 68 -0.48 12.61 1.53
CA ASP A 68 0.74 12.31 0.79
C ASP A 68 1.09 10.81 0.85
N ASN A 69 2.19 10.43 0.19
CA ASN A 69 2.66 9.05 0.14
C ASN A 69 3.76 8.77 1.17
N LYS A 70 3.98 9.64 2.18
CA LYS A 70 5.08 9.44 3.13
C LYS A 70 4.82 8.29 4.10
N ASN A 71 3.59 8.20 4.61
CA ASN A 71 3.15 7.17 5.55
C ASN A 71 1.91 6.46 4.97
N MET A 72 2.15 5.36 4.27
CA MET A 72 1.10 4.63 3.57
C MET A 72 0.53 3.48 4.39
N GLY A 73 1.27 2.98 5.38
CA GLY A 73 0.85 1.88 6.24
C GLY A 73 0.68 0.55 5.51
N VAL A 74 -0.18 -0.31 6.04
CA VAL A 74 -0.42 -1.65 5.49
C VAL A 74 -1.66 -1.66 4.60
N TRP A 75 -1.55 -2.29 3.44
CA TRP A 75 -2.61 -2.40 2.44
C TRP A 75 -2.97 -3.86 2.21
N GLY A 76 -4.26 -4.18 2.13
CA GLY A 76 -4.78 -5.53 1.90
C GLY A 76 -5.10 -6.32 3.18
N GLU A 77 -6.09 -7.20 3.09
CA GLU A 77 -6.62 -8.01 4.18
C GLU A 77 -6.12 -9.46 4.18
N PHE A 78 -6.15 -10.14 3.04
CA PHE A 78 -5.69 -11.51 2.86
C PHE A 78 -4.30 -11.55 2.23
N VAL A 79 -4.01 -10.57 1.37
CA VAL A 79 -2.70 -10.31 0.78
C VAL A 79 -2.28 -8.94 1.26
N SER A 80 -1.56 -8.90 2.38
CA SER A 80 -1.20 -7.66 3.04
C SER A 80 0.23 -7.26 2.70
N VAL A 81 0.43 -5.99 2.33
CA VAL A 81 1.76 -5.42 2.07
C VAL A 81 1.91 -4.15 2.88
N ASP A 82 2.97 -4.09 3.69
CA ASP A 82 3.38 -2.86 4.38
C ASP A 82 4.12 -1.97 3.39
N TYR A 83 3.48 -0.88 2.97
CA TYR A 83 4.04 0.04 1.97
C TYR A 83 5.15 0.92 2.55
N ASP A 84 5.25 1.03 3.87
CA ASP A 84 6.35 1.75 4.53
C ASP A 84 7.62 0.88 4.60
N ILE A 85 7.48 -0.45 4.52
CA ILE A 85 8.60 -1.42 4.43
C ILE A 85 8.97 -1.74 2.96
N CYS A 86 7.97 -1.78 2.07
CA CYS A 86 8.16 -2.22 0.69
C CYS A 86 9.13 -1.32 -0.08
N VAL A 87 10.17 -1.92 -0.68
CA VAL A 87 11.20 -1.22 -1.47
C VAL A 87 11.02 -1.36 -3.00
N ALA A 88 9.83 -1.78 -3.45
CA ALA A 88 9.53 -2.01 -4.86
C ALA A 88 10.44 -3.01 -5.60
N ASP A 89 10.95 -4.01 -4.88
CA ASP A 89 11.80 -5.08 -5.44
C ASP A 89 11.14 -5.82 -6.63
N GLY A 90 9.85 -6.14 -6.50
CA GLY A 90 9.06 -6.72 -7.60
C GLY A 90 9.06 -8.25 -7.68
N ALA A 91 9.90 -8.98 -6.93
CA ALA A 91 9.89 -10.44 -6.95
C ALA A 91 8.52 -11.06 -6.60
N CYS A 92 7.74 -10.39 -5.76
CA CYS A 92 6.37 -10.82 -5.43
C CYS A 92 5.41 -10.82 -6.62
N ILE A 93 5.59 -9.92 -7.60
CA ILE A 93 4.77 -9.84 -8.80
C ILE A 93 5.11 -11.02 -9.71
N GLU A 94 6.41 -11.25 -9.95
CA GLU A 94 6.91 -12.35 -10.80
C GLU A 94 6.63 -13.72 -10.19
N ALA A 95 6.73 -13.86 -8.87
CA ALA A 95 6.48 -15.12 -8.17
C ALA A 95 4.99 -15.48 -8.03
N CYS A 96 4.06 -14.56 -8.34
CA CYS A 96 2.64 -14.80 -8.13
C CYS A 96 2.02 -15.56 -9.32
N PRO A 97 1.64 -16.85 -9.17
CA PRO A 97 1.17 -17.68 -10.29
C PRO A 97 -0.22 -17.27 -10.80
N VAL A 98 -0.93 -16.44 -10.04
CA VAL A 98 -2.29 -15.95 -10.34
C VAL A 98 -2.32 -14.43 -10.50
N SER A 99 -1.14 -13.80 -10.57
CA SER A 99 -0.98 -12.38 -10.89
C SER A 99 -1.85 -11.43 -10.03
N VAL A 100 -1.85 -11.61 -8.71
CA VAL A 100 -2.61 -10.77 -7.76
C VAL A 100 -2.23 -9.29 -7.84
N TYR A 101 -0.97 -9.02 -8.17
CA TYR A 101 -0.37 -7.70 -8.08
C TYR A 101 -0.36 -6.95 -9.42
N GLU A 102 -0.51 -5.63 -9.36
CA GLU A 102 -0.15 -4.67 -10.42
C GLU A 102 0.77 -3.58 -9.84
N TRP A 103 1.50 -2.84 -10.68
CA TRP A 103 2.28 -1.71 -10.20
C TRP A 103 1.38 -0.50 -9.91
N PHE A 104 1.64 0.16 -8.79
CA PHE A 104 0.96 1.39 -8.37
C PHE A 104 1.99 2.47 -8.01
N ASP A 105 1.86 3.63 -8.64
CA ASP A 105 2.79 4.73 -8.45
C ASP A 105 2.54 5.44 -7.12
N THR A 106 3.61 5.63 -6.36
CA THR A 106 3.60 6.27 -5.04
C THR A 106 4.69 7.34 -4.95
N PRO A 107 4.61 8.39 -5.78
CA PRO A 107 5.66 9.39 -5.84
C PRO A 107 5.83 10.11 -4.50
N GLY A 108 7.09 10.34 -4.11
CA GLY A 108 7.46 10.97 -2.85
C GLY A 108 7.33 10.08 -1.61
N ASN A 109 7.16 8.77 -1.78
CA ASN A 109 7.22 7.82 -0.66
C ASN A 109 8.68 7.59 -0.24
N VAL A 110 8.91 7.49 1.07
CA VAL A 110 10.27 7.39 1.64
C VAL A 110 10.99 6.08 1.32
N ALA A 111 10.24 5.03 0.98
CA ALA A 111 10.80 3.71 0.71
C ALA A 111 10.95 3.42 -0.80
N SER A 112 9.96 3.78 -1.62
CA SER A 112 10.01 3.62 -3.08
C SER A 112 8.90 4.37 -3.81
N GLU A 113 9.19 4.85 -5.02
CA GLU A 113 8.25 5.62 -5.86
C GLU A 113 7.11 4.79 -6.49
N LYS A 114 7.06 3.48 -6.23
CA LYS A 114 5.99 2.57 -6.65
C LYS A 114 5.81 1.44 -5.64
N LYS A 115 4.68 0.75 -5.67
CA LYS A 115 4.35 -0.41 -4.81
C LYS A 115 3.58 -1.49 -5.59
N PRO A 116 3.67 -2.76 -5.19
CA PRO A 116 2.79 -3.80 -5.70
C PRO A 116 1.40 -3.59 -5.10
N LEU A 117 0.39 -3.35 -5.93
CA LEU A 117 -1.01 -3.19 -5.56
C LEU A 117 -1.75 -4.49 -5.73
N MET A 118 -2.44 -4.91 -4.68
CA MET A 118 -3.11 -6.21 -4.56
C MET A 118 -4.48 -6.14 -5.24
N ALA A 119 -4.50 -5.70 -6.50
CA ALA A 119 -5.72 -5.41 -7.23
C ALA A 119 -6.65 -6.62 -7.34
N ARG A 120 -6.09 -7.83 -7.36
CA ARG A 120 -6.83 -9.09 -7.42
C ARG A 120 -6.63 -9.94 -6.17
N GLU A 121 -6.65 -9.31 -5.00
CA GLU A 121 -6.45 -9.98 -3.71
C GLU A 121 -7.29 -11.26 -3.51
N LEU A 122 -8.53 -11.28 -4.01
CA LEU A 122 -9.43 -12.43 -3.89
C LEU A 122 -9.00 -13.65 -4.72
N ASP A 123 -8.15 -13.46 -5.72
CA ASP A 123 -7.61 -14.54 -6.56
C ASP A 123 -6.44 -15.26 -5.88
N CYS A 124 -5.96 -14.74 -4.74
CA CYS A 124 -4.87 -15.35 -3.99
C CYS A 124 -5.19 -16.80 -3.59
N ILE A 125 -4.31 -17.72 -3.97
CA ILE A 125 -4.38 -19.14 -3.64
C ILE A 125 -3.58 -19.53 -2.38
N PHE A 126 -3.11 -18.54 -1.62
CA PHE A 126 -2.34 -18.74 -0.37
C PHE A 126 -1.09 -19.61 -0.52
N CYS A 127 -0.41 -19.58 -1.68
CA CYS A 127 0.81 -20.36 -1.92
C CYS A 127 2.04 -19.86 -1.13
N LEU A 128 1.96 -18.68 -0.52
CA LEU A 128 3.00 -18.02 0.28
C LEU A 128 4.29 -17.64 -0.48
N ALA A 129 4.33 -17.81 -1.81
CA ALA A 129 5.50 -17.50 -2.63
C ALA A 129 5.96 -16.04 -2.45
N CYS A 130 5.03 -15.08 -2.56
CA CYS A 130 5.33 -13.65 -2.41
C CYS A 130 5.89 -13.28 -1.01
N GLN A 131 5.46 -13.97 0.06
CA GLN A 131 5.99 -13.78 1.41
C GLN A 131 7.43 -14.30 1.51
N GLY A 132 7.75 -15.41 0.83
CA GLY A 132 9.08 -16.00 0.85
C GLY A 132 10.12 -15.26 0.01
N VAL A 133 9.72 -14.67 -1.11
CA VAL A 133 10.65 -13.98 -2.03
C VAL A 133 10.87 -12.50 -1.69
N CYS A 134 10.05 -11.89 -0.83
CA CYS A 134 10.15 -10.46 -0.52
C CYS A 134 11.38 -10.19 0.37
N PRO A 135 12.42 -9.47 -0.11
CA PRO A 135 13.65 -9.29 0.66
C PRO A 135 13.45 -8.58 2.02
N PRO A 136 12.67 -7.47 2.13
CA PRO A 136 12.40 -6.86 3.43
C PRO A 136 11.22 -7.52 4.15
N GLN A 137 10.70 -8.65 3.66
CA GLN A 137 9.56 -9.37 4.26
C GLN A 137 8.36 -8.46 4.56
N ALA A 138 8.02 -7.59 3.61
CA ALA A 138 6.93 -6.62 3.72
C ALA A 138 5.53 -7.24 3.54
N ILE A 139 5.44 -8.54 3.23
CA ILE A 139 4.21 -9.19 2.79
C ILE A 139 3.75 -10.23 3.82
N LYS A 140 2.47 -10.18 4.20
CA LYS A 140 1.82 -11.20 5.02
C LYS A 140 0.59 -11.75 4.31
N ILE A 141 0.50 -13.07 4.25
CA ILE A 141 -0.66 -13.77 3.69
C ILE A 141 -1.51 -14.35 4.83
N PHE A 142 -2.80 -14.06 4.81
CA PHE A 142 -3.79 -14.63 5.72
C PHE A 142 -4.75 -15.53 4.96
N GLN A 143 -4.85 -16.80 5.35
CA GLN A 143 -5.80 -17.72 4.75
C GLN A 143 -7.24 -17.28 5.03
N ARG A 144 -8.05 -17.24 3.97
CA ARG A 144 -9.51 -17.08 4.10
C ARG A 144 -10.08 -18.35 4.72
N LYS A 145 -10.69 -18.23 5.90
CA LYS A 145 -11.54 -19.29 6.42
C LYS A 145 -12.83 -19.26 5.61
N THR A 146 -13.03 -20.31 4.80
CA THR A 146 -14.30 -20.61 4.13
C THR A 146 -15.38 -20.94 5.15
#